data_AF-A0A1F4X8N1-F1
#
_entry.id   AF-A0A1F4X8N1-F1
#
_cell.length_a   1.000
_cell.length_b   1.000
_cell.length_c   1.000
_cell.angle_alpha   90.00
_cell.angle_beta   90.00
_cell.angle_gamma   90.00
#
_symmetry.space_group_name_H-M   'P 1'
#
loop_
_entity.id
_entity.type
_entity.pdbx_description
1 polymer ?
#
loop_
_entity_poly.entity_id
_entity_poly.type
_entity_poly.pdbx_seq_one_letter_code
_entity_poly.pdbx_strand_id
1 'polypeptide(L)'
;MKNYKNKTNSNYSYKIASRLIALLILFSVIGISYLNMEQVFSLTPKKTRERTTRESTTRERSGTRSTSANGYSNLPGDTLSVPLCTDHNESKWHPLVQKNSDGSVKCSYGHEHHDDPNILNNVFGSVGTFTGGNEISYPWQTSSHAGTENHVKHNSYKWNVVSVSKCTPSNAPYGFTNIRAEYHQDGVLGATTRYHSYWLEAEGCDPADPNFKGIVRVGGHLDYGFLRVATTASDSQTIPLPDSPTRGDDRRLHMAYINGQVPCCRNGDFTWYGSNRPIRFRNQPKVVVRNGLMGEDWGAINPDDPYNVVYLPKMWYGSIFRGNNSWQEPIHLLNITITAQMDARDGKQDGYANFEGFTDRHGNVLASNCSPTGPDCVPVYLKNMKVGNYQFRAGPNGIVKREYDVIVNGKNLIQYPN
;
A
#
# COMPACT_ATOMS: atom_id res chain seq x y z
N MET A 1 70.22 -16.82 6.81
CA MET A 1 69.56 -17.28 5.56
C MET A 1 68.67 -18.47 5.90
N LYS A 2 67.34 -18.32 5.82
CA LYS A 2 66.36 -19.38 6.12
C LYS A 2 65.80 -19.95 4.82
N ASN A 3 65.91 -21.28 4.67
CA ASN A 3 65.42 -22.05 3.53
C ASN A 3 63.88 -22.12 3.50
N TYR A 4 63.28 -21.68 2.39
CA TYR A 4 61.88 -21.92 2.05
C TYR A 4 61.77 -23.24 1.26
N LYS A 5 61.05 -24.23 1.81
CA LYS A 5 60.61 -25.43 1.09
C LYS A 5 59.25 -25.16 0.46
N ASN A 6 59.18 -25.17 -0.87
CA ASN A 6 57.93 -25.18 -1.64
C ASN A 6 57.28 -26.56 -1.57
N LYS A 7 55.99 -26.59 -1.21
CA LYS A 7 55.12 -27.78 -1.28
C LYS A 7 54.09 -27.53 -2.37
N THR A 8 54.18 -28.27 -3.48
CA THR A 8 53.22 -28.23 -4.59
C THR A 8 52.02 -29.12 -4.28
N ASN A 9 50.81 -28.56 -4.39
CA ASN A 9 49.54 -29.30 -4.33
C ASN A 9 49.01 -29.49 -5.76
N SER A 10 49.31 -30.63 -6.38
CA SER A 10 48.67 -31.08 -7.62
C SER A 10 47.63 -32.15 -7.30
N ASN A 11 46.36 -31.79 -7.13
CA ASN A 11 45.25 -32.78 -7.14
C ASN A 11 43.84 -32.21 -7.37
N TYR A 12 43.69 -30.94 -7.79
CA TYR A 12 42.36 -30.33 -7.96
C TYR A 12 41.82 -30.28 -9.40
N SER A 13 42.55 -30.79 -10.40
CA SER A 13 42.19 -30.58 -11.82
C SER A 13 41.28 -31.65 -12.45
N TYR A 14 41.11 -32.83 -11.84
CA TYR A 14 40.38 -33.93 -12.48
C TYR A 14 38.86 -33.98 -12.22
N LYS A 15 38.33 -33.19 -11.28
CA LYS A 15 36.88 -33.22 -10.95
C LYS A 15 36.02 -32.24 -11.76
N ILE A 16 36.62 -31.27 -12.45
CA ILE A 16 35.87 -30.27 -13.25
C ILE A 16 35.64 -30.76 -14.69
N ALA A 17 36.57 -31.52 -15.27
CA ALA A 17 36.44 -32.02 -16.64
C ALA A 17 35.31 -33.05 -16.82
N SER A 18 35.00 -33.85 -15.79
CA SER A 18 33.94 -34.87 -15.85
C SER A 18 32.52 -34.28 -15.86
N ARG A 19 32.30 -33.10 -15.28
CA ARG A 19 30.96 -32.47 -15.21
C ARG A 19 30.59 -31.68 -16.48
N LEU A 20 31.58 -31.24 -17.25
CA LEU A 20 31.35 -30.51 -18.51
C LEU A 20 30.96 -31.43 -19.68
N ILE A 21 31.41 -32.69 -19.68
CA ILE A 21 31.06 -33.67 -20.72
C ILE A 21 29.61 -34.16 -20.56
N ALA A 22 29.12 -34.29 -19.32
CA ALA A 22 27.73 -34.70 -19.06
C ALA A 22 26.70 -33.61 -19.45
N LEU A 23 27.08 -32.33 -19.44
CA LEU A 23 26.17 -31.24 -19.82
C LEU A 23 26.03 -31.10 -21.34
N LEU A 24 27.05 -31.46 -22.12
CA LEU A 24 27.02 -31.37 -23.58
C LEU A 24 26.18 -32.48 -24.25
N ILE A 25 26.06 -33.65 -23.63
CA ILE A 25 25.24 -34.75 -24.14
C ILE A 25 23.73 -34.50 -23.90
N LEU A 26 23.37 -33.67 -22.92
CA LEU A 26 21.98 -33.33 -22.64
C LEU A 26 21.39 -32.32 -23.65
N PHE A 27 22.23 -31.51 -24.29
CA PHE A 27 21.77 -30.53 -25.30
C PHE A 27 21.60 -31.12 -26.70
N SER A 28 22.17 -32.29 -27.01
CA SER A 28 22.00 -32.94 -28.31
C SER A 28 20.67 -33.71 -28.47
N VAL A 29 19.92 -33.94 -27.38
CA VAL A 29 18.68 -34.74 -27.42
C VAL A 29 17.41 -33.87 -27.55
N ILE A 30 17.50 -32.55 -27.39
CA ILE A 30 16.34 -31.63 -27.47
C ILE A 30 16.26 -30.90 -28.84
N GLY A 31 17.13 -31.27 -29.79
CA GLY A 31 17.27 -30.59 -31.09
C GLY A 31 16.43 -31.15 -32.25
N ILE A 32 15.43 -32.01 -32.03
CA ILE A 32 14.61 -32.58 -33.11
C ILE A 32 13.15 -32.63 -32.67
N SER A 33 12.40 -31.56 -32.94
CA SER A 33 10.93 -31.56 -33.14
C SER A 33 10.44 -30.12 -33.28
N TYR A 34 10.66 -29.45 -34.41
CA TYR A 34 9.79 -28.36 -34.89
C TYR A 34 10.12 -28.06 -36.35
N LEU A 35 9.45 -28.79 -37.25
CA LEU A 35 9.30 -28.42 -38.66
C LEU A 35 7.84 -28.65 -39.04
N ASN A 36 7.33 -27.69 -39.82
CA ASN A 36 6.07 -27.66 -40.59
C ASN A 36 4.80 -27.21 -39.88
N MET A 37 4.43 -25.94 -40.12
CA MET A 37 3.13 -25.63 -40.74
C MET A 37 3.19 -24.24 -41.39
N GLU A 38 3.38 -24.22 -42.71
CA GLU A 38 2.90 -23.12 -43.56
C GLU A 38 1.38 -23.18 -43.60
N GLN A 39 0.68 -22.09 -43.30
CA GLN A 39 -0.59 -21.80 -43.96
C GLN A 39 -0.75 -20.31 -44.23
N VAL A 40 -1.00 -20.07 -45.51
CA VAL A 40 -1.38 -18.86 -46.22
C VAL A 40 -2.63 -18.23 -45.61
N PHE A 41 -2.60 -16.93 -45.32
CA PHE A 41 -3.82 -16.11 -45.29
C PHE A 41 -3.65 -14.79 -46.04
N SER A 42 -4.57 -14.64 -46.99
CA SER A 42 -4.77 -13.56 -47.94
C SER A 42 -5.18 -12.25 -47.26
N LEU A 43 -4.57 -11.14 -47.70
CA LEU A 43 -4.95 -9.78 -47.34
C LEU A 43 -6.17 -9.35 -48.16
N THR A 44 -7.29 -9.05 -47.49
CA THR A 44 -8.39 -8.26 -48.07
C THR A 44 -8.48 -6.91 -47.34
N PRO A 45 -8.56 -5.77 -48.04
CA PRO A 45 -8.62 -4.46 -47.40
C PRO A 45 -10.03 -4.16 -46.87
N LYS A 46 -10.12 -3.74 -45.60
CA LYS A 46 -11.38 -3.34 -44.95
C LYS A 46 -11.66 -1.86 -45.20
N LYS A 47 -12.89 -1.63 -45.65
CA LYS A 47 -13.56 -0.41 -46.09
C LYS A 47 -13.55 0.70 -45.01
N THR A 48 -13.14 1.90 -45.42
CA THR A 48 -13.29 3.17 -44.69
C THR A 48 -14.76 3.43 -44.36
N ARG A 49 -15.07 3.75 -43.09
CA ARG A 49 -16.40 4.20 -42.67
C ARG A 49 -16.33 5.65 -42.22
N GLU A 50 -17.11 6.49 -42.90
CA GLU A 50 -17.28 7.91 -42.63
C GLU A 50 -17.83 8.14 -41.22
N ARG A 51 -17.27 9.16 -40.55
CA ARG A 51 -17.67 9.64 -39.23
C ARG A 51 -18.59 10.84 -39.41
N THR A 52 -19.88 10.66 -39.16
CA THR A 52 -20.85 11.76 -39.11
C THR A 52 -20.70 12.49 -37.77
N THR A 53 -20.38 13.77 -37.84
CA THR A 53 -20.33 14.72 -36.72
C THR A 53 -21.75 14.99 -36.23
N ARG A 54 -22.01 14.83 -34.92
CA ARG A 54 -23.26 15.28 -34.29
C ARG A 54 -22.90 16.34 -33.25
N GLU A 55 -23.44 17.54 -33.46
CA GLU A 55 -23.31 18.70 -32.59
C GLU A 55 -23.93 18.42 -31.21
N SER A 56 -23.18 18.77 -30.16
CA SER A 56 -23.62 18.75 -28.77
C SER A 56 -23.97 20.17 -28.36
N THR A 57 -25.25 20.40 -28.04
CA THR A 57 -25.75 21.65 -27.48
C THR A 57 -25.62 21.62 -25.96
N THR A 58 -24.77 22.51 -25.43
CA THR A 58 -24.57 22.71 -23.99
C THR A 58 -25.74 23.53 -23.44
N ARG A 59 -26.49 22.98 -22.48
CA ARG A 59 -27.49 23.71 -21.70
C ARG A 59 -26.98 23.85 -20.26
N GLU A 60 -26.48 25.03 -19.92
CA GLU A 60 -26.14 25.40 -18.55
C GLU A 60 -27.40 25.40 -17.69
N ARG A 61 -27.36 24.67 -16.56
CA ARG A 61 -28.36 24.78 -15.50
C ARG A 61 -27.63 25.08 -14.20
N SER A 62 -27.61 26.37 -13.87
CA SER A 62 -27.20 26.88 -12.56
C SER A 62 -28.22 26.42 -11.51
N GLY A 63 -27.73 25.69 -10.50
CA GLY A 63 -28.52 25.19 -9.38
C GLY A 63 -27.63 25.03 -8.16
N THR A 64 -27.88 25.88 -7.16
CA THR A 64 -27.22 25.92 -5.85
C THR A 64 -27.39 24.57 -5.13
N ARG A 65 -26.29 23.87 -4.87
CA ARG A 65 -26.29 22.52 -4.26
C ARG A 65 -26.31 22.65 -2.74
N SER A 66 -27.47 22.36 -2.15
CA SER A 66 -27.64 22.12 -0.71
C SER A 66 -26.95 20.80 -0.33
N THR A 67 -26.02 20.85 0.61
CA THR A 67 -25.35 19.69 1.22
C THR A 67 -26.36 18.90 2.06
N SER A 68 -26.86 17.81 1.49
CA SER A 68 -27.72 16.84 2.19
C SER A 68 -26.87 15.65 2.61
N ALA A 69 -26.69 15.47 3.91
CA ALA A 69 -26.09 14.30 4.56
C ALA A 69 -26.95 13.02 4.47
N ASN A 70 -27.79 12.89 3.43
CA ASN A 70 -28.71 11.77 3.24
C ASN A 70 -28.34 11.01 1.96
N GLY A 71 -27.45 10.04 2.10
CA GLY A 71 -27.17 9.02 1.08
C GLY A 71 -27.29 7.59 1.59
N TYR A 72 -27.22 7.37 2.90
CA TYR A 72 -27.39 6.06 3.54
C TYR A 72 -28.81 5.90 4.09
N SER A 73 -29.82 6.04 3.24
CA SER A 73 -31.18 5.67 3.61
C SER A 73 -31.31 4.15 3.58
N ASN A 74 -31.24 3.53 4.77
CA ASN A 74 -31.75 2.19 5.07
C ASN A 74 -31.32 1.09 4.09
N LEU A 75 -30.11 0.56 4.27
CA LEU A 75 -29.85 -0.81 3.83
C LEU A 75 -30.88 -1.73 4.53
N PRO A 76 -31.55 -2.64 3.80
CA PRO A 76 -32.53 -3.55 4.37
C PRO A 76 -31.84 -4.55 5.30
N GLY A 77 -31.73 -4.18 6.58
CA GLY A 77 -30.98 -4.95 7.58
C GLY A 77 -30.65 -4.22 8.88
N ASP A 78 -31.04 -2.94 9.04
CA ASP A 78 -30.80 -2.12 10.24
C ASP A 78 -31.58 -2.63 11.48
N THR A 79 -31.14 -3.79 11.98
CA THR A 79 -31.77 -4.53 13.08
C THR A 79 -31.16 -4.20 14.43
N LEU A 80 -30.23 -3.23 14.50
CA LEU A 80 -29.53 -2.89 15.73
C LEU A 80 -30.03 -1.61 16.41
N SER A 81 -30.85 -0.80 15.74
CA SER A 81 -31.50 0.40 16.32
C SER A 81 -30.51 1.39 16.95
N VAL A 82 -29.27 1.42 16.47
CA VAL A 82 -28.26 2.37 16.95
C VAL A 82 -28.35 3.65 16.10
N PRO A 83 -28.67 4.82 16.68
CA PRO A 83 -28.77 6.06 15.91
C PRO A 83 -27.40 6.50 15.38
N LEU A 84 -27.39 7.25 14.28
CA LEU A 84 -26.17 7.89 13.78
C LEU A 84 -25.70 9.00 14.73
N CYS A 85 -24.40 9.13 14.90
CA CYS A 85 -23.80 10.22 15.67
C CYS A 85 -23.95 11.56 14.94
N THR A 86 -24.40 12.60 15.63
CA THR A 86 -24.60 13.95 15.07
C THR A 86 -23.37 14.85 15.18
N ASP A 87 -22.32 14.38 15.86
CA ASP A 87 -21.07 15.09 16.12
C ASP A 87 -19.91 14.63 15.20
N HIS A 88 -20.24 14.00 14.07
CA HIS A 88 -19.26 13.54 13.10
C HIS A 88 -18.42 14.70 12.53
N ASN A 89 -17.11 14.54 12.55
CA ASN A 89 -16.15 15.50 12.02
C ASN A 89 -15.16 14.79 11.09
N GLU A 90 -15.25 15.09 9.79
CA GLU A 90 -14.46 14.43 8.74
C GLU A 90 -12.94 14.61 8.88
N SER A 91 -12.45 15.54 9.71
CA SER A 91 -11.01 15.74 9.95
C SER A 91 -10.49 15.09 11.22
N LYS A 92 -11.34 14.41 12.00
CA LYS A 92 -11.01 13.84 13.30
C LYS A 92 -11.20 12.34 13.32
N TRP A 93 -10.28 11.65 13.99
CA TRP A 93 -10.46 10.24 14.22
C TRP A 93 -11.65 10.02 15.15
N HIS A 94 -12.39 8.95 14.89
CA HIS A 94 -13.42 8.45 15.79
C HIS A 94 -13.42 6.92 15.75
N PRO A 95 -13.83 6.25 16.84
CA PRO A 95 -14.12 4.82 16.81
C PRO A 95 -15.38 4.55 15.96
N LEU A 96 -15.74 3.28 15.76
CA LEU A 96 -17.00 2.91 15.10
C LEU A 96 -18.25 3.50 15.83
N VAL A 97 -18.21 3.52 17.17
CA VAL A 97 -19.34 3.94 18.00
C VAL A 97 -18.92 4.88 19.12
N GLN A 98 -19.80 5.83 19.45
CA GLN A 98 -19.74 6.53 20.72
C GLN A 98 -20.42 5.67 21.79
N LYS A 99 -19.81 5.55 22.97
CA LYS A 99 -20.37 4.81 24.12
C LYS A 99 -20.84 5.75 25.22
N ASN A 100 -21.88 5.36 25.95
CA ASN A 100 -22.26 5.98 27.22
C ASN A 100 -21.26 5.61 28.32
N SER A 101 -21.36 6.26 29.49
CA SER A 101 -20.50 5.98 30.64
C SER A 101 -20.62 4.56 31.19
N ASP A 102 -21.73 3.87 30.93
CA ASP A 102 -21.95 2.47 31.28
C ASP A 102 -21.43 1.47 30.23
N GLY A 103 -20.81 1.96 29.15
CA GLY A 103 -20.29 1.16 28.05
C GLY A 103 -21.31 0.75 26.99
N SER A 104 -22.59 1.07 27.16
CA SER A 104 -23.62 0.87 26.13
C SER A 104 -23.36 1.77 24.91
N VAL A 105 -23.76 1.30 23.73
CA VAL A 105 -23.63 2.08 22.49
C VAL A 105 -24.64 3.23 22.50
N LYS A 106 -24.14 4.46 22.40
CA LYS A 106 -24.95 5.69 22.33
C LYS A 106 -25.37 5.97 20.89
N CYS A 107 -24.41 5.94 19.96
CA CYS A 107 -24.61 6.15 18.54
C CYS A 107 -23.46 5.51 17.73
N SER A 108 -23.66 5.33 16.43
CA SER A 108 -22.65 4.84 15.48
C SER A 108 -22.26 5.94 14.51
N TYR A 109 -21.00 5.98 14.09
CA TYR A 109 -20.58 6.87 13.01
C TYR A 109 -20.88 6.29 11.61
N GLY A 110 -21.27 5.02 11.52
CA GLY A 110 -21.58 4.35 10.26
C GLY A 110 -20.35 3.81 9.52
N HIS A 111 -19.15 4.21 9.92
CA HIS A 111 -17.86 3.68 9.48
C HIS A 111 -16.83 3.78 10.61
N GLU A 112 -15.65 3.24 10.38
CA GLU A 112 -14.56 3.26 11.35
C GLU A 112 -13.20 3.57 10.72
N HIS A 113 -12.27 4.03 11.56
CA HIS A 113 -10.89 4.35 11.19
C HIS A 113 -9.86 3.43 11.86
N HIS A 114 -10.30 2.30 12.44
CA HIS A 114 -9.48 1.30 13.11
C HIS A 114 -8.78 1.83 14.37
N ASP A 115 -7.46 1.67 14.49
CA ASP A 115 -6.71 1.99 15.71
C ASP A 115 -6.82 3.47 16.08
N ASP A 116 -6.89 3.77 17.38
CA ASP A 116 -6.81 5.16 17.85
C ASP A 116 -5.38 5.70 17.70
N PRO A 117 -5.15 6.68 16.80
CA PRO A 117 -3.82 7.23 16.58
C PRO A 117 -3.28 7.95 17.83
N ASN A 118 -4.13 8.39 18.76
CA ASN A 118 -3.71 9.12 19.95
C ASN A 118 -3.00 8.24 21.01
N ILE A 119 -3.06 6.92 20.88
CA ILE A 119 -2.37 5.96 21.78
C ILE A 119 -0.85 6.24 21.85
N LEU A 120 -0.25 6.76 20.76
CA LEU A 120 1.18 7.05 20.69
C LEU A 120 1.51 8.54 20.83
N ASN A 121 0.60 9.36 21.37
CA ASN A 121 0.88 10.79 21.61
C ASN A 121 2.04 11.02 22.58
N ASN A 122 2.29 10.10 23.51
CA ASN A 122 3.45 10.15 24.40
C ASN A 122 4.80 9.96 23.67
N VAL A 123 4.80 9.34 22.49
CA VAL A 123 6.00 9.11 21.66
C VAL A 123 6.13 10.19 20.59
N PHE A 124 5.04 10.47 19.86
CA PHE A 124 5.09 11.30 18.66
C PHE A 124 4.53 12.72 18.86
N GLY A 125 3.86 12.99 19.98
CA GLY A 125 3.01 14.17 20.16
C GLY A 125 1.63 13.98 19.53
N SER A 126 0.77 14.98 19.69
CA SER A 126 -0.60 14.97 19.18
C SER A 126 -0.65 14.66 17.68
N VAL A 127 -1.62 13.83 17.29
CA VAL A 127 -2.00 13.65 15.89
C VAL A 127 -2.44 15.02 15.33
N GLY A 128 -2.15 15.30 14.06
CA GLY A 128 -2.52 16.59 13.46
C GLY A 128 -1.38 17.58 13.33
N THR A 129 -0.33 17.51 14.17
CA THR A 129 0.74 18.52 14.17
C THR A 129 1.43 18.68 12.81
N PHE A 130 1.56 17.60 12.03
CA PHE A 130 2.22 17.60 10.72
C PHE A 130 1.26 17.51 9.53
N THR A 131 -0.03 17.32 9.80
CA THR A 131 -1.11 17.15 8.82
C THR A 131 -2.07 18.35 8.81
N GLY A 132 -1.62 19.50 9.32
CA GLY A 132 -2.42 20.74 9.32
C GLY A 132 -3.59 20.73 10.29
N GLY A 133 -3.51 19.97 11.39
CA GLY A 133 -4.56 19.83 12.41
C GLY A 133 -5.51 18.64 12.18
N ASN A 134 -5.39 17.96 11.04
CA ASN A 134 -6.23 16.83 10.68
C ASN A 134 -5.70 15.52 11.28
N GLU A 135 -6.60 14.73 11.86
CA GLU A 135 -6.32 13.36 12.30
C GLU A 135 -6.81 12.32 11.31
N ILE A 136 -7.63 12.75 10.34
CA ILE A 136 -8.01 11.97 9.17
C ILE A 136 -7.71 12.81 7.94
N SER A 137 -7.10 12.19 6.94
CA SER A 137 -6.66 12.83 5.70
C SER A 137 -5.50 13.82 5.85
N TYR A 138 -4.84 14.07 4.73
CA TYR A 138 -3.61 14.85 4.67
C TYR A 138 -3.67 15.96 3.61
N PRO A 139 -2.87 17.02 3.77
CA PRO A 139 -2.72 18.05 2.75
C PRO A 139 -2.18 17.54 1.40
N TRP A 140 -1.43 16.44 1.37
CA TRP A 140 -0.89 15.81 0.15
C TRP A 140 -1.77 14.67 -0.38
N GLN A 141 -3.09 14.77 -0.24
CA GLN A 141 -4.03 13.82 -0.83
C GLN A 141 -3.85 13.70 -2.37
N THR A 142 -4.23 12.56 -2.94
CA THR A 142 -4.07 12.25 -4.37
C THR A 142 -4.81 13.20 -5.32
N SER A 143 -5.94 13.79 -4.90
CA SER A 143 -6.63 14.80 -5.69
C SER A 143 -6.15 16.21 -5.36
N SER A 144 -5.77 16.98 -6.39
CA SER A 144 -5.41 18.40 -6.28
C SER A 144 -6.56 19.32 -5.86
N HIS A 145 -7.80 18.80 -5.83
CA HIS A 145 -8.95 19.50 -5.28
C HIS A 145 -9.00 19.23 -3.77
N ALA A 146 -8.51 20.20 -3.00
CA ALA A 146 -8.59 20.16 -1.55
C ALA A 146 -10.04 19.92 -1.11
N GLY A 147 -10.27 18.82 -0.37
CA GLY A 147 -11.56 18.49 0.23
C GLY A 147 -12.43 17.50 -0.55
N THR A 148 -12.17 17.24 -1.85
CA THR A 148 -12.95 16.21 -2.57
C THR A 148 -12.55 14.81 -2.17
N GLU A 149 -11.26 14.57 -1.95
CA GLU A 149 -10.80 13.25 -1.57
C GLU A 149 -11.18 12.93 -0.12
N ASN A 150 -10.95 13.81 0.86
CA ASN A 150 -11.44 13.53 2.21
C ASN A 150 -12.95 13.24 2.21
N HIS A 151 -13.77 14.05 1.53
CA HIS A 151 -15.21 13.81 1.49
C HIS A 151 -15.62 12.49 0.83
N VAL A 152 -14.96 12.09 -0.25
CA VAL A 152 -15.30 10.87 -1.01
C VAL A 152 -14.67 9.60 -0.40
N LYS A 153 -13.51 9.76 0.22
CA LYS A 153 -12.65 8.69 0.72
C LYS A 153 -12.62 8.58 2.24
N HIS A 154 -13.39 9.43 2.95
CA HIS A 154 -13.35 9.55 4.39
C HIS A 154 -13.36 8.18 5.08
N ASN A 155 -14.34 7.35 4.74
CA ASN A 155 -14.59 6.06 5.37
C ASN A 155 -13.49 5.02 5.11
N SER A 156 -12.61 5.28 4.15
CA SER A 156 -11.53 4.39 3.74
C SER A 156 -10.20 4.71 4.42
N TYR A 157 -10.07 5.86 5.08
CA TYR A 157 -8.90 6.18 5.89
C TYR A 157 -8.86 5.25 7.10
N LYS A 158 -7.80 4.46 7.23
CA LYS A 158 -7.57 3.58 8.38
C LYS A 158 -6.24 3.93 9.04
N TRP A 159 -6.25 3.90 10.36
CA TRP A 159 -5.08 4.03 11.19
C TRP A 159 -4.56 2.67 11.62
N ASN A 160 -3.24 2.58 11.68
CA ASN A 160 -2.50 1.43 12.16
C ASN A 160 -1.53 1.89 13.22
N VAL A 161 -1.73 1.39 14.43
CA VAL A 161 -0.92 1.71 15.59
C VAL A 161 -0.26 0.44 16.10
N VAL A 162 1.06 0.46 16.10
CA VAL A 162 1.90 -0.64 16.57
C VAL A 162 2.78 -0.10 17.68
N SER A 163 2.77 -0.79 18.81
CA SER A 163 3.76 -0.62 19.87
C SER A 163 4.26 -2.00 20.28
N VAL A 164 5.57 -2.20 20.22
CA VAL A 164 6.23 -3.43 20.61
C VAL A 164 7.29 -3.14 21.66
N SER A 165 7.36 -4.02 22.66
CA SER A 165 8.30 -3.87 23.77
C SER A 165 9.75 -4.19 23.39
N LYS A 166 9.97 -4.90 22.27
CA LYS A 166 11.29 -5.36 21.83
C LYS A 166 11.59 -4.97 20.39
N CYS A 167 12.80 -4.44 20.17
CA CYS A 167 13.32 -4.24 18.83
C CYS A 167 13.61 -5.57 18.13
N THR A 168 12.76 -5.96 17.18
CA THR A 168 12.91 -7.22 16.44
C THR A 168 12.79 -6.97 14.92
N PRO A 169 13.87 -6.55 14.26
CA PRO A 169 13.85 -6.39 12.82
C PRO A 169 13.77 -7.74 12.13
N SER A 170 13.03 -7.81 11.02
CA SER A 170 12.80 -9.08 10.31
C SER A 170 13.95 -9.44 9.36
N ASN A 171 14.39 -8.52 8.50
CA ASN A 171 15.47 -8.70 7.52
C ASN A 171 16.21 -7.38 7.26
N ALA A 172 16.52 -6.66 8.33
CA ALA A 172 17.19 -5.36 8.29
C ALA A 172 18.06 -5.19 9.55
N PRO A 173 19.08 -4.32 9.52
CA PRO A 173 19.88 -4.04 10.72
C PRO A 173 19.07 -3.33 11.81
N TYR A 174 18.08 -2.50 11.42
CA TYR A 174 17.27 -1.73 12.35
C TYR A 174 15.79 -2.09 12.27
N GLY A 175 15.07 -1.87 13.36
CA GLY A 175 13.63 -2.15 13.47
C GLY A 175 12.83 -0.92 13.89
N PHE A 176 11.58 -1.15 14.29
CA PHE A 176 10.72 -0.13 14.87
C PHE A 176 10.09 -0.64 16.16
N THR A 177 9.99 0.22 17.17
CA THR A 177 9.30 -0.08 18.44
C THR A 177 7.92 0.55 18.51
N ASN A 178 7.72 1.69 17.85
CA ASN A 178 6.44 2.38 17.77
C ASN A 178 6.19 2.78 16.32
N ILE A 179 4.99 2.54 15.81
CA ILE A 179 4.55 2.94 14.48
C ILE A 179 3.12 3.45 14.59
N ARG A 180 2.85 4.60 13.99
CA ARG A 180 1.52 5.13 13.77
C ARG A 180 1.43 5.52 12.31
N ALA A 181 0.63 4.81 11.54
CA ALA A 181 0.49 5.05 10.11
C ALA A 181 -0.99 5.18 9.74
N GLU A 182 -1.30 6.21 8.99
CA GLU A 182 -2.58 6.35 8.31
C GLU A 182 -2.37 6.03 6.85
N TYR A 183 -3.33 5.35 6.27
CA TYR A 183 -3.44 5.17 4.84
C TYR A 183 -4.92 5.18 4.50
N HIS A 184 -5.22 5.32 3.22
CA HIS A 184 -6.58 5.14 2.75
C HIS A 184 -6.63 3.93 1.80
N GLN A 185 -7.43 2.94 2.18
CA GLN A 185 -7.60 1.66 1.47
C GLN A 185 -8.79 1.71 0.51
N ASP A 186 -8.86 2.80 -0.26
CA ASP A 186 -9.98 3.08 -1.17
C ASP A 186 -9.94 2.26 -2.44
N GLY A 187 -10.89 1.33 -2.53
CA GLY A 187 -11.28 0.68 -3.77
C GLY A 187 -12.67 1.02 -4.26
N VAL A 188 -13.37 2.00 -3.68
CA VAL A 188 -14.83 2.11 -3.85
C VAL A 188 -15.27 3.33 -4.66
N LEU A 189 -16.23 3.04 -5.56
CA LEU A 189 -16.95 3.85 -6.55
C LEU A 189 -16.12 4.46 -7.69
N GLY A 190 -15.65 3.59 -8.60
CA GLY A 190 -15.32 3.98 -9.97
C GLY A 190 -13.89 4.46 -10.24
N ALA A 191 -13.01 4.53 -9.24
CA ALA A 191 -11.62 4.89 -9.44
C ALA A 191 -10.68 3.88 -8.79
N THR A 192 -10.22 2.90 -9.57
CA THR A 192 -8.99 2.17 -9.25
C THR A 192 -7.84 3.19 -9.28
N THR A 193 -7.43 3.76 -8.15
CA THR A 193 -6.34 4.75 -8.14
C THR A 193 -4.99 4.08 -8.06
N ARG A 194 -4.06 4.49 -8.91
CA ARG A 194 -2.66 4.02 -8.89
C ARG A 194 -1.93 4.40 -7.61
N TYR A 195 -2.23 5.60 -7.13
CA TYR A 195 -1.53 6.23 -6.03
C TYR A 195 -2.39 6.18 -4.78
N HIS A 196 -1.79 5.78 -3.66
CA HIS A 196 -2.41 5.81 -2.34
C HIS A 196 -1.59 6.67 -1.42
N SER A 197 -2.18 7.78 -0.99
CA SER A 197 -1.53 8.68 -0.04
C SER A 197 -1.47 8.04 1.35
N TYR A 198 -0.40 8.34 2.08
CA TYR A 198 -0.21 7.86 3.44
C TYR A 198 0.45 8.94 4.30
N TRP A 199 0.34 8.75 5.62
CA TRP A 199 1.16 9.39 6.62
C TRP A 199 1.75 8.35 7.55
N LEU A 200 3.02 8.50 7.90
CA LEU A 200 3.74 7.54 8.73
C LEU A 200 4.58 8.27 9.77
N GLU A 201 4.43 7.87 11.02
CA GLU A 201 5.34 8.18 12.11
C GLU A 201 5.88 6.88 12.69
N ALA A 202 7.21 6.79 12.86
CA ALA A 202 7.82 5.60 13.44
C ALA A 202 9.03 5.95 14.31
N GLU A 203 9.17 5.20 15.40
CA GLU A 203 10.33 5.22 16.28
C GLU A 203 11.27 4.07 15.88
N GLY A 204 12.40 4.41 15.28
CA GLY A 204 13.47 3.48 14.94
C GLY A 204 14.17 2.94 16.18
N CYS A 205 14.57 1.67 16.12
CA CYS A 205 15.30 0.98 17.16
C CYS A 205 16.46 0.16 16.58
N ASP A 206 17.47 -0.09 17.42
CA ASP A 206 18.65 -0.89 17.07
C ASP A 206 18.78 -2.04 18.07
N PRO A 207 18.75 -3.32 17.64
CA PRO A 207 18.93 -4.45 18.55
C PRO A 207 20.28 -4.47 19.28
N ALA A 208 21.31 -3.82 18.71
CA ALA A 208 22.64 -3.73 19.31
C ALA A 208 22.79 -2.53 20.27
N ASP A 209 21.85 -1.58 20.24
CA ASP A 209 21.87 -0.37 21.05
C ASP A 209 20.47 -0.06 21.58
N PRO A 210 20.11 -0.56 22.78
CA PRO A 210 18.76 -0.39 23.33
C PRO A 210 18.41 1.08 23.66
N ASN A 211 19.40 1.96 23.73
CA ASN A 211 19.20 3.39 23.99
C ASN A 211 18.94 4.18 22.70
N PHE A 212 19.17 3.57 21.53
CA PHE A 212 18.90 4.22 20.27
C PHE A 212 17.40 4.44 20.07
N LYS A 213 17.04 5.71 19.86
CA LYS A 213 15.69 6.18 19.56
C LYS A 213 15.75 7.24 18.48
N GLY A 214 15.44 6.82 17.25
CA GLY A 214 15.30 7.72 16.10
C GLY A 214 13.83 7.93 15.76
N ILE A 215 13.46 9.12 15.28
CA ILE A 215 12.10 9.41 14.82
C ILE A 215 12.12 9.68 13.33
N VAL A 216 11.21 9.04 12.60
CA VAL A 216 10.86 9.37 11.22
C VAL A 216 9.39 9.74 11.16
N ARG A 217 9.09 10.87 10.52
CA ARG A 217 7.75 11.25 10.09
C ARG A 217 7.79 11.53 8.60
N VAL A 218 6.91 10.91 7.84
CA VAL A 218 6.95 11.00 6.38
C VAL A 218 5.57 10.74 5.81
N GLY A 219 5.13 11.65 4.95
CA GLY A 219 3.98 11.40 4.09
C GLY A 219 4.42 10.78 2.78
N GLY A 220 3.47 10.46 1.91
CA GLY A 220 3.81 10.22 0.52
C GLY A 220 2.70 9.54 -0.24
N HIS A 221 3.09 8.97 -1.38
CA HIS A 221 2.22 8.17 -2.22
C HIS A 221 2.85 6.81 -2.44
N LEU A 222 2.07 5.77 -2.22
CA LEU A 222 2.39 4.42 -2.65
C LEU A 222 1.96 4.30 -4.10
N ASP A 223 2.91 3.98 -4.98
CA ASP A 223 2.66 3.76 -6.39
C ASP A 223 2.41 2.27 -6.65
N TYR A 224 1.15 1.92 -6.90
CA TYR A 224 0.74 0.56 -7.26
C TYR A 224 0.93 0.24 -8.75
N GLY A 225 1.77 1.02 -9.44
CA GLY A 225 2.48 0.67 -10.66
C GLY A 225 1.60 0.55 -11.90
N PHE A 226 1.24 -0.68 -12.25
CA PHE A 226 0.54 -0.99 -13.50
C PHE A 226 -0.85 -1.54 -13.27
N LEU A 227 -1.79 -1.06 -14.07
CA LEU A 227 -3.09 -1.67 -14.21
C LEU A 227 -2.97 -2.85 -15.17
N ARG A 228 -3.37 -4.05 -14.72
CA ARG A 228 -3.59 -5.19 -15.62
C ARG A 228 -5.06 -5.53 -15.67
N VAL A 229 -5.53 -5.94 -16.85
CA VAL A 229 -6.88 -6.43 -17.09
C VAL A 229 -6.79 -7.90 -17.46
N ALA A 230 -7.53 -8.75 -16.76
CA ALA A 230 -7.68 -10.14 -17.13
C ALA A 230 -8.38 -10.22 -18.49
N THR A 231 -7.66 -10.72 -19.50
CA THR A 231 -8.20 -11.02 -20.83
C THR A 231 -8.75 -12.44 -20.88
N THR A 232 -8.18 -13.34 -20.08
CA THR A 232 -8.64 -14.70 -19.83
C THR A 232 -8.28 -15.15 -18.41
N ALA A 233 -8.63 -16.39 -18.05
CA ALA A 233 -8.25 -17.03 -16.80
C ALA A 233 -6.74 -17.07 -16.52
N SER A 234 -5.92 -17.11 -17.58
CA SER A 234 -4.46 -17.27 -17.49
C SER A 234 -3.68 -16.11 -18.11
N ASP A 235 -4.38 -15.13 -18.69
CA ASP A 235 -3.77 -14.01 -19.40
C ASP A 235 -4.29 -12.68 -18.87
N SER A 236 -3.36 -11.72 -18.81
CA SER A 236 -3.65 -10.36 -18.37
C SER A 236 -2.92 -9.37 -19.27
N GLN A 237 -3.65 -8.44 -19.85
CA GLN A 237 -3.08 -7.34 -20.61
C GLN A 237 -2.67 -6.23 -19.65
N THR A 238 -1.46 -5.70 -19.80
CA THR A 238 -1.05 -4.47 -19.11
C THR A 238 -1.65 -3.28 -19.85
N ILE A 239 -2.36 -2.41 -19.13
CA ILE A 239 -2.85 -1.15 -19.67
C ILE A 239 -1.71 -0.13 -19.55
N PRO A 240 -1.20 0.40 -20.67
CA PRO A 240 -0.19 1.43 -20.62
C PRO A 240 -0.84 2.72 -20.11
N LEU A 241 -0.43 3.17 -18.92
CA LEU A 241 -0.82 4.47 -18.39
C LEU A 241 0.37 5.43 -18.48
N PRO A 242 0.13 6.75 -18.56
CA PRO A 242 1.20 7.74 -18.43
C PRO A 242 2.05 7.45 -17.18
N ASP A 243 3.36 7.54 -17.36
CA ASP A 243 4.37 7.30 -16.31
C ASP A 243 4.28 5.92 -15.64
N SER A 244 3.60 4.93 -16.26
CA SER A 244 3.71 3.54 -15.79
C SER A 244 5.18 3.15 -15.72
N PRO A 245 5.62 2.39 -14.71
CA PRO A 245 7.02 1.95 -14.64
C PRO A 245 7.41 1.15 -15.91
N THR A 246 8.66 0.76 -16.09
CA THR A 246 8.98 -0.23 -17.14
C THR A 246 8.76 -1.65 -16.61
N ARG A 247 8.26 -2.56 -17.46
CA ARG A 247 7.88 -3.94 -17.11
C ARG A 247 9.09 -4.68 -16.48
N GLY A 248 8.95 -5.24 -15.28
CA GLY A 248 10.06 -5.88 -14.55
C GLY A 248 10.05 -5.74 -13.02
N ASP A 249 9.16 -4.91 -12.48
CA ASP A 249 8.99 -4.64 -11.04
C ASP A 249 7.72 -5.28 -10.45
N ASP A 250 7.29 -6.39 -11.05
CA ASP A 250 5.96 -6.98 -10.94
C ASP A 250 5.66 -7.67 -9.59
N ARG A 251 5.64 -6.96 -8.45
CA ARG A 251 4.99 -7.51 -7.24
C ARG A 251 3.51 -7.15 -7.25
N ARG A 252 2.66 -8.18 -7.32
CA ARG A 252 1.21 -8.04 -7.13
C ARG A 252 0.97 -7.50 -5.72
N LEU A 253 0.36 -6.33 -5.60
CA LEU A 253 -0.03 -5.77 -4.30
C LEU A 253 -1.44 -6.16 -3.92
N HIS A 254 -2.29 -6.43 -4.91
CA HIS A 254 -3.62 -7.00 -4.73
C HIS A 254 -3.62 -8.42 -5.27
N MET A 255 -3.91 -9.41 -4.43
CA MET A 255 -4.13 -10.77 -4.89
C MET A 255 -5.24 -11.42 -4.11
N ALA A 256 -6.29 -11.75 -4.84
CA ALA A 256 -7.21 -12.79 -4.46
C ALA A 256 -6.49 -14.15 -4.60
N TYR A 257 -6.56 -15.02 -3.59
CA TYR A 257 -6.06 -16.40 -3.66
C TYR A 257 -7.22 -17.35 -3.34
N ILE A 258 -8.02 -17.79 -4.32
CA ILE A 258 -9.05 -18.80 -4.06
C ILE A 258 -8.46 -20.19 -4.26
N ASN A 259 -8.32 -20.97 -3.18
CA ASN A 259 -7.90 -22.37 -3.23
C ASN A 259 -6.55 -22.63 -3.94
N GLY A 260 -5.56 -21.75 -3.76
CA GLY A 260 -4.27 -21.87 -4.46
C GLY A 260 -4.32 -21.55 -5.96
N GLN A 261 -5.50 -21.18 -6.48
CA GLN A 261 -5.69 -20.57 -7.78
C GLN A 261 -5.96 -19.08 -7.60
N VAL A 262 -5.41 -18.27 -8.50
CA VAL A 262 -5.77 -16.86 -8.56
C VAL A 262 -7.21 -16.81 -9.13
N PRO A 263 -8.19 -16.18 -8.47
CA PRO A 263 -9.57 -15.94 -8.95
C PRO A 263 -9.66 -15.11 -10.24
N CYS A 264 -8.56 -14.89 -10.94
CA CYS A 264 -8.43 -13.95 -12.03
C CYS A 264 -9.06 -14.49 -13.30
N CYS A 265 -10.38 -14.60 -13.36
CA CYS A 265 -10.98 -15.34 -14.46
C CYS A 265 -12.38 -14.89 -14.88
N ARG A 266 -12.91 -13.75 -14.42
CA ARG A 266 -13.93 -13.09 -15.25
C ARG A 266 -13.18 -12.17 -16.21
N ASN A 267 -13.42 -12.37 -17.50
CA ASN A 267 -12.89 -11.47 -18.53
C ASN A 267 -13.29 -10.04 -18.17
N GLY A 268 -12.30 -9.13 -18.06
CA GLY A 268 -12.53 -7.74 -17.68
C GLY A 268 -12.16 -7.38 -16.24
N ASP A 269 -11.68 -8.31 -15.41
CA ASP A 269 -11.20 -7.98 -14.06
C ASP A 269 -9.94 -7.10 -14.10
N PHE A 270 -9.91 -6.01 -13.33
CA PHE A 270 -8.77 -5.08 -13.25
C PHE A 270 -7.96 -5.30 -11.95
N THR A 271 -6.64 -5.18 -12.00
CA THR A 271 -5.75 -5.35 -10.82
C THR A 271 -4.51 -4.48 -10.92
N TRP A 272 -4.14 -3.80 -9.83
CA TRP A 272 -2.89 -3.05 -9.73
C TRP A 272 -1.70 -3.91 -9.29
N TYR A 273 -0.54 -3.66 -9.92
CA TYR A 273 0.73 -4.35 -9.69
C TYR A 273 1.77 -3.32 -9.30
N GLY A 274 2.11 -3.22 -8.01
CA GLY A 274 3.06 -2.22 -7.56
C GLY A 274 4.51 -2.55 -7.82
N SER A 275 5.29 -1.49 -8.05
CA SER A 275 6.74 -1.58 -8.01
C SER A 275 7.21 -1.48 -6.56
N ASN A 276 7.31 -2.63 -5.89
CA ASN A 276 7.97 -2.73 -4.59
C ASN A 276 9.49 -2.92 -4.70
N ARG A 277 10.05 -2.84 -5.91
CA ARG A 277 11.49 -2.94 -6.09
C ARG A 277 12.11 -1.56 -5.92
N PRO A 278 13.29 -1.49 -5.28
CA PRO A 278 14.13 -0.33 -5.47
C PRO A 278 14.47 -0.29 -6.96
N ILE A 279 13.86 0.63 -7.72
CA ILE A 279 14.53 1.16 -8.91
C ILE A 279 15.95 1.48 -8.44
N ARG A 280 16.97 1.02 -9.15
CA ARG A 280 18.36 1.01 -8.65
C ARG A 280 18.83 2.45 -8.34
N PHE A 281 18.62 2.91 -7.10
CA PHE A 281 18.88 4.28 -6.68
C PHE A 281 20.33 4.38 -6.18
N ARG A 282 21.26 4.73 -7.05
CA ARG A 282 22.60 5.14 -6.63
C ARG A 282 22.64 6.67 -6.58
N ASN A 283 23.07 7.21 -5.43
CA ASN A 283 23.55 8.58 -5.24
C ASN A 283 22.53 9.72 -5.07
N GLN A 284 21.30 9.48 -4.60
CA GLN A 284 20.36 10.57 -4.24
C GLN A 284 19.88 10.48 -2.77
N PRO A 285 19.73 11.62 -2.06
CA PRO A 285 19.11 11.67 -0.74
C PRO A 285 17.63 11.30 -0.87
N LYS A 286 17.23 10.25 -0.14
CA LYS A 286 15.90 9.65 -0.30
C LYS A 286 15.42 9.01 1.00
N VAL A 287 14.12 9.15 1.26
CA VAL A 287 13.39 8.31 2.21
C VAL A 287 12.45 7.42 1.41
N VAL A 288 12.70 6.11 1.44
CA VAL A 288 11.88 5.14 0.71
C VAL A 288 11.02 4.38 1.69
N VAL A 289 9.71 4.56 1.63
CA VAL A 289 8.75 3.77 2.41
C VAL A 289 8.18 2.67 1.53
N ARG A 290 8.13 1.46 2.07
CA ARG A 290 7.37 0.36 1.50
C ARG A 290 6.52 -0.26 2.58
N ASN A 291 5.30 -0.59 2.22
CA ASN A 291 4.42 -1.35 3.09
C ASN A 291 3.94 -2.63 2.39
N GLY A 292 3.67 -3.62 3.21
CA GLY A 292 2.70 -4.66 2.94
C GLY A 292 1.58 -4.43 3.93
N LEU A 293 0.40 -4.09 3.42
CA LEU A 293 -0.82 -4.10 4.20
C LEU A 293 -1.51 -5.43 3.94
N MET A 294 -1.94 -6.09 5.01
CA MET A 294 -2.79 -7.28 4.90
C MET A 294 -4.13 -6.92 5.52
N GLY A 295 -5.02 -6.37 4.70
CA GLY A 295 -6.34 -5.92 5.10
C GLY A 295 -7.44 -6.60 4.30
N GLU A 296 -8.58 -5.92 4.25
CA GLU A 296 -9.65 -6.20 3.29
C GLU A 296 -9.08 -6.14 1.88
N ASP A 297 -9.10 -7.28 1.18
CA ASP A 297 -8.71 -7.36 -0.22
C ASP A 297 -9.96 -7.17 -1.08
N TRP A 298 -9.91 -6.19 -1.98
CA TRP A 298 -11.01 -5.94 -2.89
C TRP A 298 -11.00 -6.98 -4.00
N GLY A 299 -12.20 -7.37 -4.39
CA GLY A 299 -12.45 -8.13 -5.60
C GLY A 299 -12.37 -7.29 -6.84
N ALA A 300 -12.51 -7.99 -7.96
CA ALA A 300 -12.58 -7.33 -9.25
C ALA A 300 -13.78 -6.38 -9.31
N ILE A 301 -13.57 -5.24 -9.95
CA ILE A 301 -14.67 -4.35 -10.32
C ILE A 301 -15.44 -5.00 -11.47
N ASN A 302 -16.76 -5.13 -11.31
CA ASN A 302 -17.63 -5.48 -12.43
C ASN A 302 -17.72 -4.27 -13.37
N PRO A 303 -17.22 -4.33 -14.62
CA PRO A 303 -17.29 -3.19 -15.53
C PRO A 303 -18.74 -2.81 -15.91
N ASP A 304 -19.68 -3.75 -15.85
CA ASP A 304 -21.10 -3.50 -16.13
C ASP A 304 -21.83 -2.90 -14.91
N ASP A 305 -21.22 -2.97 -13.73
CA ASP A 305 -21.74 -2.45 -12.47
C ASP A 305 -20.58 -1.96 -11.58
N PRO A 306 -19.91 -0.86 -11.97
CA PRO A 306 -18.66 -0.41 -11.33
C PRO A 306 -18.87 0.10 -9.90
N TYR A 307 -20.12 0.23 -9.47
CA TYR A 307 -20.50 0.62 -8.12
C TYR A 307 -20.70 -0.58 -7.19
N ASN A 308 -20.82 -1.79 -7.75
CA ASN A 308 -20.92 -3.03 -6.99
C ASN A 308 -19.53 -3.57 -6.68
N VAL A 309 -19.02 -3.13 -5.54
CA VAL A 309 -17.73 -3.55 -5.01
C VAL A 309 -17.85 -5.00 -4.57
N VAL A 310 -17.24 -5.90 -5.32
CA VAL A 310 -17.01 -7.24 -4.83
C VAL A 310 -15.89 -7.13 -3.81
N TYR A 311 -16.16 -7.40 -2.54
CA TYR A 311 -15.07 -7.67 -1.59
C TYR A 311 -14.74 -9.16 -1.69
N LEU A 312 -13.46 -9.50 -1.68
CA LEU A 312 -13.09 -10.90 -1.66
C LEU A 312 -13.17 -11.40 -0.23
N PRO A 313 -13.86 -12.51 0.02
CA PRO A 313 -13.64 -13.21 1.27
C PRO A 313 -12.16 -13.58 1.33
N LYS A 314 -11.45 -13.14 2.38
CA LYS A 314 -10.03 -13.47 2.52
C LYS A 314 -9.89 -14.98 2.56
N MET A 315 -9.15 -15.52 1.60
CA MET A 315 -8.75 -16.91 1.57
C MET A 315 -7.29 -17.01 1.98
N TRP A 316 -7.08 -17.24 3.28
CA TRP A 316 -5.78 -17.60 3.83
C TRP A 316 -5.80 -19.11 4.03
N TYR A 317 -4.84 -19.82 3.43
CA TYR A 317 -4.61 -21.26 3.64
C TYR A 317 -5.89 -22.13 3.55
N GLY A 318 -6.67 -21.95 2.49
CA GLY A 318 -7.82 -22.84 2.19
C GLY A 318 -9.08 -22.62 3.03
N SER A 319 -9.17 -21.56 3.83
CA SER A 319 -10.40 -21.19 4.55
C SER A 319 -11.00 -19.89 4.00
N ILE A 320 -12.29 -19.93 3.66
CA ILE A 320 -13.08 -18.76 3.24
C ILE A 320 -13.51 -18.04 4.52
N PHE A 321 -12.83 -16.95 4.90
CA PHE A 321 -13.32 -16.09 5.96
C PHE A 321 -14.44 -15.21 5.41
N ARG A 322 -15.70 -15.57 5.73
CA ARG A 322 -16.86 -14.68 5.61
C ARG A 322 -16.87 -13.71 6.80
N GLY A 323 -15.82 -12.90 6.93
CA GLY A 323 -15.76 -11.84 7.93
C GLY A 323 -16.62 -10.65 7.49
N ASN A 324 -17.07 -9.87 8.46
CA ASN A 324 -17.76 -8.58 8.31
C ASN A 324 -16.85 -7.41 7.92
N ASN A 325 -15.62 -7.68 7.42
CA ASN A 325 -14.69 -6.65 6.94
C ASN A 325 -14.47 -5.51 7.96
N SER A 326 -14.19 -5.90 9.19
CA SER A 326 -13.88 -5.00 10.31
C SER A 326 -12.62 -5.47 11.02
N TRP A 327 -11.86 -6.35 10.37
CA TRP A 327 -10.60 -6.85 10.89
C TRP A 327 -9.47 -6.33 10.04
N GLN A 328 -8.31 -6.14 10.66
CA GLN A 328 -7.12 -5.75 9.95
C GLN A 328 -5.89 -6.37 10.58
N GLU A 329 -4.93 -6.81 9.76
CA GLU A 329 -3.58 -7.03 10.27
C GLU A 329 -2.85 -5.68 10.29
N PRO A 330 -2.46 -5.17 11.47
CA PRO A 330 -1.68 -3.95 11.56
C PRO A 330 -0.38 -4.14 10.78
N ILE A 331 -0.10 -3.25 9.82
CA ILE A 331 1.09 -3.19 8.94
C ILE A 331 1.87 -4.52 8.87
N HIS A 332 1.50 -5.42 7.94
CA HIS A 332 2.16 -6.72 7.80
C HIS A 332 3.68 -6.60 7.59
N LEU A 333 4.08 -5.61 6.78
CA LEU A 333 5.48 -5.28 6.52
C LEU A 333 5.62 -3.77 6.43
N LEU A 334 6.60 -3.19 7.12
CA LEU A 334 7.07 -1.83 6.87
C LEU A 334 8.56 -1.91 6.56
N ASN A 335 9.00 -1.20 5.53
CA ASN A 335 10.41 -1.05 5.23
C ASN A 335 10.71 0.41 4.93
N ILE A 336 11.70 0.97 5.63
CA ILE A 336 12.20 2.32 5.36
C ILE A 336 13.69 2.24 5.07
N THR A 337 14.14 2.90 4.01
CA THR A 337 15.57 3.11 3.75
C THR A 337 15.91 4.57 3.96
N ILE A 338 16.88 4.83 4.85
CA ILE A 338 17.53 6.13 5.05
C ILE A 338 18.91 6.07 4.39
N THR A 339 19.14 6.87 3.35
CA THR A 339 20.38 6.81 2.57
C THR A 339 21.52 7.58 3.26
N ALA A 340 22.78 7.24 2.96
CA ALA A 340 23.95 7.98 3.47
C ALA A 340 23.95 9.44 3.00
N GLN A 341 23.30 9.74 1.88
CA GLN A 341 23.12 11.11 1.40
C GLN A 341 22.18 11.92 2.31
N MET A 342 21.29 11.29 3.10
CA MET A 342 20.47 12.00 4.09
C MET A 342 21.32 12.50 5.27
N ASP A 343 22.26 11.68 5.73
CA ASP A 343 23.25 12.08 6.74
C ASP A 343 24.18 13.17 6.19
N ALA A 344 24.68 13.03 4.96
CA ALA A 344 25.47 14.10 4.33
C ALA A 344 24.73 15.45 4.19
N ARG A 345 23.38 15.46 4.18
CA ARG A 345 22.57 16.69 4.12
C ARG A 345 22.50 17.44 5.44
N ASP A 346 22.72 16.79 6.57
CA ASP A 346 22.74 17.45 7.88
C ASP A 346 24.11 18.05 8.23
N GLY A 347 25.12 17.79 7.38
CA GLY A 347 26.46 18.36 7.45
C GLY A 347 27.43 17.59 8.34
N LYS A 348 27.02 16.46 8.96
CA LYS A 348 27.86 15.74 9.92
C LYS A 348 28.51 14.48 9.37
N GLN A 349 27.81 13.70 8.54
CA GLN A 349 28.31 12.41 8.04
C GLN A 349 28.71 11.46 9.18
N ASP A 350 27.95 11.48 10.28
CA ASP A 350 28.27 10.76 11.53
C ASP A 350 27.54 9.41 11.64
N GLY A 351 26.85 8.99 10.58
CA GLY A 351 26.02 7.79 10.53
C GLY A 351 24.57 8.03 10.96
N TYR A 352 24.20 9.26 11.32
CA TYR A 352 22.84 9.65 11.69
C TYR A 352 22.30 10.71 10.74
N ALA A 353 21.03 10.60 10.38
CA ALA A 353 20.33 11.58 9.59
C ALA A 353 19.42 12.43 10.49
N ASN A 354 19.62 13.74 10.44
CA ASN A 354 18.72 14.76 10.97
C ASN A 354 18.24 15.63 9.81
N PHE A 355 16.97 15.57 9.46
CA PHE A 355 16.45 16.26 8.28
C PHE A 355 15.04 16.77 8.53
N GLU A 356 14.78 18.01 8.17
CA GLU A 356 13.44 18.57 8.13
C GLU A 356 13.28 19.28 6.80
N GLY A 357 12.24 18.91 6.04
CA GLY A 357 12.04 19.45 4.71
C GLY A 357 10.99 18.66 3.95
N PHE A 358 11.20 18.50 2.65
CA PHE A 358 10.19 17.93 1.77
C PHE A 358 10.78 16.91 0.81
N THR A 359 9.94 15.96 0.40
CA THR A 359 10.19 15.04 -0.70
C THR A 359 9.14 15.17 -1.79
N ASP A 360 9.48 14.76 -3.01
CA ASP A 360 8.47 14.50 -4.04
C ASP A 360 7.68 13.20 -3.76
N ARG A 361 6.71 12.86 -4.62
CA ARG A 361 5.91 11.61 -4.49
C ARG A 361 6.74 10.34 -4.54
N HIS A 362 7.97 10.43 -5.05
CA HIS A 362 8.88 9.32 -5.15
C HIS A 362 9.81 9.21 -3.95
N GLY A 363 9.79 10.16 -3.01
CA GLY A 363 10.64 10.21 -1.82
C GLY A 363 11.98 10.93 -2.02
N ASN A 364 12.20 11.56 -3.19
CA ASN A 364 13.42 12.30 -3.46
C ASN A 364 13.40 13.62 -2.69
N VAL A 365 14.47 13.94 -1.96
CA VAL A 365 14.55 15.20 -1.20
C VAL A 365 14.60 16.40 -2.14
N LEU A 366 13.77 17.40 -1.85
CA LEU A 366 13.72 18.67 -2.56
C LEU A 366 14.78 19.64 -2.03
N ALA A 367 15.35 20.44 -2.92
CA ALA A 367 16.41 21.41 -2.57
C ALA A 367 15.87 22.70 -1.92
N SER A 368 14.58 22.98 -2.07
CA SER A 368 13.92 24.20 -1.59
C SER A 368 12.68 23.87 -0.77
N ASN A 369 12.28 24.80 0.09
CA ASN A 369 10.95 24.78 0.70
C ASN A 369 9.92 24.75 -0.42
N CYS A 370 9.04 23.75 -0.41
CA CYS A 370 7.94 23.66 -1.36
C CYS A 370 6.65 24.06 -0.65
N SER A 371 5.77 24.75 -1.35
CA SER A 371 4.47 25.21 -0.85
C SER A 371 3.55 25.48 -2.04
N PRO A 372 2.25 25.11 -1.97
CA PRO A 372 1.62 24.37 -0.87
C PRO A 372 2.04 22.89 -0.87
N THR A 373 1.82 22.22 0.26
CA THR A 373 1.95 20.75 0.35
C THR A 373 1.05 20.06 -0.69
N GLY A 374 1.57 19.00 -1.30
CA GLY A 374 0.89 18.29 -2.38
C GLY A 374 1.64 17.01 -2.75
N PRO A 375 1.26 16.32 -3.84
CA PRO A 375 1.89 15.05 -4.20
C PRO A 375 3.40 15.10 -4.37
N ASP A 376 3.94 16.19 -4.93
CA ASP A 376 5.39 16.41 -5.09
C ASP A 376 5.98 17.38 -4.07
N CYS A 377 5.25 17.64 -3.00
CA CYS A 377 5.66 18.51 -1.91
C CYS A 377 5.18 17.93 -0.59
N VAL A 378 5.86 16.88 -0.15
CA VAL A 378 5.43 16.05 0.98
C VAL A 378 6.39 16.24 2.15
N PRO A 379 5.92 16.61 3.35
CA PRO A 379 6.79 16.84 4.48
C PRO A 379 7.49 15.55 4.92
N VAL A 380 8.76 15.70 5.29
CA VAL A 380 9.56 14.65 5.91
C VAL A 380 10.35 15.23 7.08
N TYR A 381 10.43 14.45 8.14
CA TYR A 381 11.14 14.77 9.36
C TYR A 381 11.91 13.54 9.84
N LEU A 382 13.22 13.67 9.97
CA LEU A 382 14.12 12.69 10.55
C LEU A 382 14.82 13.33 11.73
N LYS A 383 14.78 12.67 12.89
CA LYS A 383 15.53 13.06 14.07
C LYS A 383 16.30 11.85 14.56
N ASN A 384 17.64 11.97 14.58
CA ASN A 384 18.52 10.95 15.11
C ASN A 384 18.29 9.57 14.48
N MET A 385 18.09 9.48 13.16
CA MET A 385 17.87 8.20 12.48
C MET A 385 19.20 7.63 11.97
N LYS A 386 19.63 6.43 12.41
CA LYS A 386 20.80 5.76 11.82
C LYS A 386 20.61 5.55 10.32
N VAL A 387 21.65 5.77 9.52
CA VAL A 387 21.69 5.45 8.09
C VAL A 387 21.58 3.95 7.89
N GLY A 388 20.66 3.51 7.03
CA GLY A 388 20.47 2.12 6.66
C GLY A 388 19.03 1.72 6.42
N ASN A 389 18.78 0.42 6.49
CA ASN A 389 17.46 -0.15 6.29
C ASN A 389 16.79 -0.45 7.63
N TYR A 390 15.52 -0.09 7.73
CA TYR A 390 14.63 -0.41 8.83
C TYR A 390 13.57 -1.38 8.32
N GLN A 391 13.20 -2.36 9.13
CA GLN A 391 12.10 -3.24 8.80
C GLN A 391 11.29 -3.65 10.02
N PHE A 392 9.97 -3.58 9.89
CA PHE A 392 9.01 -4.19 10.80
C PHE A 392 8.20 -5.23 10.04
N ARG A 393 7.86 -6.33 10.72
CA ARG A 393 6.93 -7.36 10.22
C ARG A 393 6.05 -7.82 11.38
N ALA A 394 4.74 -7.90 11.17
CA ALA A 394 3.79 -8.22 12.24
C ALA A 394 4.03 -9.62 12.85
N GLY A 395 4.18 -10.65 12.00
CA GLY A 395 4.33 -12.04 12.43
C GLY A 395 5.41 -12.31 13.49
N PRO A 396 6.71 -12.01 13.24
CA PRO A 396 7.78 -12.18 14.23
C PRO A 396 7.58 -11.39 15.54
N ASN A 397 6.77 -10.33 15.51
CA ASN A 397 6.47 -9.50 16.67
C ASN A 397 5.21 -9.97 17.43
N GLY A 398 4.61 -11.10 17.04
CA GLY A 398 3.37 -11.60 17.63
C GLY A 398 2.17 -10.69 17.37
N ILE A 399 2.29 -9.71 16.47
CA ILE A 399 1.17 -8.87 16.08
C ILE A 399 0.33 -9.66 15.09
N VAL A 400 -0.91 -9.88 15.49
CA VAL A 400 -1.91 -10.62 14.71
C VAL A 400 -3.03 -9.68 14.27
N LYS A 401 -4.01 -10.25 13.58
CA LYS A 401 -5.23 -9.56 13.18
C LYS A 401 -5.94 -8.95 14.40
N ARG A 402 -6.40 -7.72 14.25
CA ARG A 402 -7.32 -7.05 15.19
C ARG A 402 -8.71 -7.04 14.58
N GLU A 403 -9.71 -7.17 15.43
CA GLU A 403 -11.13 -7.06 15.10
C GLU A 403 -11.63 -5.75 15.71
N TYR A 404 -12.26 -4.91 14.91
CA TYR A 404 -12.68 -3.57 15.27
C TYR A 404 -14.20 -3.42 15.27
N ASP A 405 -14.94 -4.45 14.88
CA ASP A 405 -16.39 -4.41 15.00
C ASP A 405 -16.86 -4.40 16.46
N VAL A 406 -18.04 -3.85 16.65
CA VAL A 406 -18.73 -3.79 17.93
C VAL A 406 -19.90 -4.75 17.90
N ILE A 407 -19.97 -5.64 18.87
CA ILE A 407 -21.13 -6.52 19.05
C ILE A 407 -22.22 -5.76 19.82
N VAL A 408 -23.38 -5.58 19.19
CA VAL A 408 -24.59 -5.02 19.81
C VAL A 408 -25.67 -6.11 19.82
N ASN A 409 -26.23 -6.42 20.99
CA ASN A 409 -27.27 -7.44 21.14
C ASN A 409 -26.91 -8.81 20.51
N GLY A 410 -25.64 -9.22 20.62
CA GLY A 410 -25.15 -10.49 20.08
C GLY A 410 -24.95 -10.52 18.57
N LYS A 411 -25.06 -9.37 17.88
CA LYS A 411 -24.75 -9.24 16.45
C LYS A 411 -23.66 -8.20 16.23
N ASN A 412 -22.86 -8.46 15.21
CA ASN A 412 -21.89 -7.54 14.64
C ASN A 412 -22.59 -6.28 14.09
N LEU A 413 -22.06 -5.10 14.45
CA LEU A 413 -22.61 -3.81 14.05
C LEU A 413 -22.29 -3.53 12.58
N ILE A 414 -21.06 -3.78 12.17
CA ILE A 414 -20.68 -3.85 10.76
C ILE A 414 -21.11 -5.22 10.23
N GLN A 415 -21.95 -5.22 9.19
CA GLN A 415 -22.38 -6.43 8.51
C GLN A 415 -21.87 -6.41 7.07
N TYR A 416 -21.54 -7.59 6.55
CA TYR A 416 -21.13 -7.73 5.16
C TYR A 416 -22.34 -7.82 4.21
N PRO A 417 -22.32 -7.16 3.04
CA PRO A 417 -21.39 -6.10 2.63
C PRO A 417 -21.71 -4.79 3.35
N ASN A 418 -20.67 -4.05 3.75
CA ASN A 418 -20.76 -2.77 4.46
C ASN A 418 -20.85 -1.57 3.51
#